data_AF-A0A645DLV4-F1
#
_entry.id   AF-A0A645DLV4-F1
#
_cell.length_a   1.000
_cell.length_b   1.000
_cell.length_c   1.000
_cell.angle_alpha   90.00
_cell.angle_beta   90.00
_cell.angle_gamma   90.00
#
_symmetry.space_group_name_H-M   'P 1'
#
loop_
_entity.id
_entity.type
_entity.pdbx_description
1 polymer ?
#
loop_
_entity_poly.entity_id
_entity_poly.type
_entity_poly.pdbx_seq_one_letter_code
_entity_poly.pdbx_strand_id
1 'polypeptide(L)'
;MYFHSANRGLKSELLKKDPRVCVTAVAKATPDIPGMTVQYQSVVAYGRAEVVTEVEEKVEALRRICYLHTPGNPDNDDCSVRGGHREDVVVYRIVIDQVSGKERGPKVK
;
A
#
# COMPACT_ATOMS: atom_id res chain seq x y z
N MET A 1 4.99 5.94 1.12
CA MET A 1 4.09 4.78 1.37
C MET A 1 4.92 3.50 1.31
N TYR A 2 4.63 2.47 2.12
CA TYR A 2 5.35 1.20 2.06
C TYR A 2 4.42 0.05 1.69
N PHE A 3 4.92 -0.93 0.94
CA PHE A 3 4.27 -2.22 0.76
C PHE A 3 5.33 -3.33 0.68
N HIS A 4 4.94 -4.56 0.99
CA HIS A 4 5.83 -5.72 0.88
C HIS A 4 5.33 -6.70 -0.17
N SER A 5 6.23 -7.56 -0.65
CA SER A 5 5.88 -8.66 -1.55
C SER A 5 7.02 -9.66 -1.72
N ALA A 6 6.79 -10.75 -2.46
CA ALA A 6 7.84 -11.66 -2.88
C ALA A 6 8.89 -10.96 -3.78
N ASN A 7 10.15 -11.41 -3.68
CA ASN A 7 11.29 -10.91 -4.47
C ASN A 7 11.29 -11.34 -5.96
N ARG A 8 10.28 -12.10 -6.39
CA ARG A 8 10.17 -12.73 -7.71
C ARG A 8 8.80 -12.52 -8.34
N GLY A 9 8.74 -12.73 -9.66
CA GLY A 9 7.53 -12.64 -10.47
C GLY A 9 7.31 -11.24 -11.05
N LEU A 10 6.26 -11.14 -11.88
CA LEU A 10 6.02 -10.02 -12.80
C LEU A 10 6.13 -8.63 -12.14
N LYS A 11 5.53 -8.42 -10.97
CA LYS A 11 5.62 -7.14 -10.26
C LYS A 11 7.07 -6.74 -9.97
N SER A 12 7.88 -7.69 -9.47
CA SER A 12 9.28 -7.41 -9.14
C SER A 12 10.11 -7.10 -10.39
N GLU A 13 9.83 -7.81 -11.50
CA GLU A 13 10.49 -7.61 -12.79
C GLU A 13 10.12 -6.26 -13.41
N LEU A 14 8.84 -5.90 -13.39
CA LEU A 14 8.35 -4.63 -13.91
C LEU A 14 8.91 -3.45 -13.11
N LEU A 15 8.90 -3.51 -11.77
CA LEU A 15 9.44 -2.44 -10.93
C LEU A 15 10.96 -2.28 -11.05
N LYS A 16 11.70 -3.35 -11.33
CA LYS A 16 13.14 -3.28 -11.65
C LYS A 16 13.38 -2.59 -13.00
N LYS A 17 12.51 -2.82 -13.98
CA LYS A 17 12.63 -2.23 -15.33
C LYS A 17 12.20 -0.77 -15.36
N ASP A 18 11.12 -0.43 -14.66
CA ASP A 18 10.59 0.93 -14.56
C ASP A 18 9.95 1.13 -13.18
N PRO A 19 10.55 1.98 -12.31
CA PRO A 19 10.06 2.17 -10.96
C PRO A 19 8.86 3.11 -10.87
N ARG A 20 8.41 3.72 -11.98
CA ARG A 20 7.25 4.62 -11.96
C ARG A 20 5.98 3.85 -11.63
N VAL A 21 5.23 4.34 -10.65
CA VAL A 21 4.02 3.70 -10.15
C VAL A 21 2.85 4.67 -10.08
N CYS A 22 1.65 4.12 -10.24
CA CYS A 22 0.38 4.77 -9.94
C CYS A 22 -0.34 3.89 -8.90
N VAL A 23 -0.54 4.44 -7.71
CA VAL A 23 -1.25 3.78 -6.62
C VAL A 23 -2.68 4.31 -6.59
N THR A 24 -3.66 3.41 -6.48
CA THR A 24 -5.06 3.79 -6.28
C THR A 24 -5.59 3.13 -5.01
N ALA A 25 -6.28 3.91 -4.18
CA ALA A 25 -7.00 3.44 -3.01
C ALA A 25 -8.44 3.95 -3.05
N VAL A 26 -9.39 3.09 -2.70
CA VAL A 26 -10.83 3.40 -2.70
C VAL A 26 -11.43 3.03 -1.34
N ALA A 27 -12.33 3.86 -0.84
CA ALA A 27 -13.07 3.65 0.39
C ALA A 27 -14.55 4.02 0.19
N LYS A 28 -15.39 3.60 1.15
CA LYS A 28 -16.83 3.94 1.22
C LYS A 28 -17.62 3.61 -0.06
N ALA A 29 -17.27 2.53 -0.76
CA ALA A 29 -17.93 2.09 -1.99
C ALA A 29 -19.34 1.54 -1.70
N THR A 30 -20.32 2.43 -1.58
CA THR A 30 -21.70 2.09 -1.22
C THR A 30 -22.65 2.46 -2.37
N PRO A 31 -23.44 1.52 -2.90
CA PRO A 31 -24.45 1.82 -3.92
C PRO A 31 -25.51 2.82 -3.43
N ASP A 32 -25.79 3.83 -4.24
CA ASP A 32 -26.90 4.78 -4.11
C ASP A 32 -27.93 4.41 -5.18
N ILE A 33 -28.84 3.51 -4.82
CA ILE A 33 -29.83 2.93 -5.74
C ILE A 33 -30.73 4.01 -6.35
N PRO A 34 -31.35 4.92 -5.56
CA PRO A 34 -32.17 5.99 -6.14
C PRO A 34 -31.38 6.96 -7.02
N GLY A 35 -30.11 7.20 -6.68
CA GLY A 35 -29.23 8.07 -7.47
C GLY A 35 -28.56 7.40 -8.68
N MET A 36 -28.77 6.09 -8.89
CA MET A 36 -28.15 5.27 -9.95
C MET A 36 -26.63 5.38 -10.03
N THR A 37 -25.94 5.15 -8.91
CA THR A 37 -24.53 5.54 -8.76
C THR A 37 -23.93 4.95 -7.47
N VAL A 38 -22.65 5.20 -7.21
CA VAL A 38 -21.91 4.70 -6.04
C VAL A 38 -21.36 5.90 -5.27
N GLN A 39 -21.57 5.93 -3.96
CA GLN A 39 -20.81 6.81 -3.08
C GLN A 39 -19.41 6.22 -2.96
N TYR A 40 -18.38 7.06 -3.01
CA TYR A 40 -17.01 6.60 -2.88
C TYR A 40 -16.10 7.74 -2.43
N GLN A 41 -14.97 7.35 -1.85
CA GLN A 41 -13.79 8.18 -1.73
C GLN A 41 -12.66 7.45 -2.46
N SER A 42 -11.89 8.16 -3.27
CA SER A 42 -10.76 7.57 -4.00
C SER A 42 -9.56 8.50 -3.98
N VAL A 43 -8.37 7.92 -3.92
CA VAL A 43 -7.10 8.61 -4.09
C VAL A 43 -6.31 7.92 -5.19
N VAL A 44 -5.69 8.73 -6.06
CA VAL A 44 -4.68 8.32 -7.03
C VAL A 44 -3.39 9.04 -6.68
N ALA A 45 -2.29 8.29 -6.54
CA ALA A 45 -0.97 8.83 -6.28
C ALA A 45 0.04 8.34 -7.31
N TYR A 46 0.76 9.27 -7.94
CA TYR A 46 1.92 8.95 -8.77
C TYR A 46 3.20 9.03 -7.94
N GLY A 47 4.16 8.19 -8.28
CA GLY A 47 5.44 8.17 -7.60
C GLY A 47 6.45 7.20 -8.21
N ARG A 48 7.52 6.95 -7.46
CA ARG A 48 8.53 5.93 -7.76
C ARG A 48 8.67 4.93 -6.63
N ALA A 49 8.71 3.65 -6.99
CA ALA A 49 8.97 2.56 -6.06
C ALA A 49 10.48 2.28 -5.97
N GLU A 50 10.98 2.24 -4.74
CA GLU A 50 12.38 1.98 -4.41
C GLU A 50 12.44 0.77 -3.47
N VAL A 51 13.39 -0.13 -3.69
CA VAL A 51 13.61 -1.26 -2.78
C VAL A 51 14.28 -0.73 -1.52
N VAL A 52 13.73 -1.09 -0.36
CA VAL A 52 14.36 -0.83 0.94
C VAL A 52 15.49 -1.82 1.14
N THR A 53 16.72 -1.32 1.29
CA THR A 53 17.94 -2.15 1.46
C THR A 53 18.35 -2.31 2.92
N GLU A 54 18.11 -1.28 3.74
CA GLU A 54 18.46 -1.33 5.15
C GLU A 54 17.50 -2.22 5.93
N VAL A 55 18.05 -3.17 6.69
CA VAL A 55 17.28 -4.17 7.42
C VAL A 55 16.38 -3.48 8.45
N GLU A 56 16.88 -2.46 9.13
CA GLU A 56 16.16 -1.71 10.15
C GLU A 56 14.94 -0.97 9.56
N GLU A 57 15.11 -0.31 8.40
CA GLU A 57 13.99 0.32 7.69
C GLU A 57 12.97 -0.73 7.22
N LYS A 58 13.46 -1.88 6.73
CA LYS A 58 12.61 -2.98 6.28
C LYS A 58 11.77 -3.56 7.42
N VAL A 59 12.36 -3.79 8.59
CA VAL A 59 11.66 -4.26 9.80
C VAL A 59 10.61 -3.26 10.23
N GLU A 60 10.94 -1.96 10.29
CA GLU A 60 9.98 -0.93 10.72
C GLU A 60 8.83 -0.79 9.72
N ALA A 61 9.11 -0.83 8.41
CA ALA A 61 8.07 -0.81 7.39
C ALA A 61 7.13 -2.02 7.49
N LEU A 62 7.67 -3.23 7.69
CA LEU A 62 6.87 -4.44 7.92
C LEU A 62 6.05 -4.34 9.20
N ARG A 63 6.61 -3.77 10.27
CA ARG A 63 5.90 -3.51 11.52
C ARG A 63 4.68 -2.63 11.26
N ARG A 64 4.85 -1.49 10.59
CA ARG A 64 3.73 -0.60 10.23
C ARG A 64 2.66 -1.31 9.40
N ILE A 65 3.06 -2.15 8.45
CA ILE A 65 2.13 -2.94 7.62
C ILE A 65 1.37 -3.95 8.49
N CYS A 66 2.03 -4.68 9.39
CA CYS A 66 1.39 -5.66 10.27
C CYS A 66 0.40 -4.96 11.22
N TYR A 67 0.80 -3.90 11.90
CA TYR A 67 -0.10 -3.17 12.81
C TYR A 67 -1.29 -2.52 12.08
N LEU A 68 -1.14 -2.12 10.81
CA LEU A 68 -2.24 -1.60 10.00
C LEU A 68 -3.28 -2.67 9.64
N HIS A 69 -2.84 -3.89 9.30
CA HIS A 69 -3.72 -4.94 8.77
C HIS A 69 -4.14 -6.01 9.78
N THR A 70 -3.36 -6.23 10.82
CA THR A 70 -3.62 -7.19 11.91
C THR A 70 -3.47 -6.51 13.27
N PRO A 71 -4.28 -5.46 13.55
CA PRO A 71 -4.19 -4.73 14.82
C PRO A 71 -4.45 -5.66 16.02
N GLY A 72 -3.60 -5.59 17.03
CA GLY A 72 -3.71 -6.40 18.26
C GLY A 72 -3.18 -7.83 18.16
N ASN A 73 -2.64 -8.27 17.01
CA ASN A 73 -1.99 -9.57 16.91
C ASN A 73 -0.65 -9.55 17.69
N PRO A 74 -0.46 -10.45 18.69
CA PRO A 74 0.76 -10.49 19.49
C PRO A 74 2.02 -10.82 18.68
N ASP A 75 1.89 -11.48 17.53
CA ASP A 75 3.03 -11.89 16.70
C ASP A 75 3.52 -10.79 15.74
N ASN A 76 2.91 -9.60 15.76
CA ASN A 76 3.22 -8.53 14.79
C ASN A 76 4.71 -8.14 14.82
N ASP A 77 5.30 -8.03 15.99
CA ASP A 77 6.71 -7.63 16.13
C ASP A 77 7.67 -8.73 15.67
N ASP A 78 7.47 -9.96 16.15
CA ASP A 78 8.29 -11.12 15.77
C ASP A 78 8.19 -11.42 14.26
N CYS A 79 6.99 -11.33 13.69
CA CYS A 79 6.76 -11.50 12.26
C CYS A 79 7.53 -10.44 11.44
N SER A 80 7.54 -9.20 11.90
CA SER A 80 8.20 -8.08 11.22
C SER A 80 9.72 -8.19 11.26
N VAL A 81 10.28 -8.56 12.41
CA VAL A 81 11.73 -8.83 12.56
C VAL A 81 12.13 -9.99 11.64
N ARG A 82 11.42 -11.13 11.74
CA ARG A 82 11.69 -12.31 10.90
C ARG A 82 11.60 -11.99 9.41
N GLY A 83 10.58 -11.23 8.99
CA GLY A 83 10.41 -10.81 7.60
C GLY A 83 11.49 -9.84 7.13
N GLY A 84 12.01 -8.97 8.00
CA GLY A 84 13.10 -8.05 7.70
C GLY A 84 14.38 -8.76 7.26
N HIS A 85 14.74 -9.85 7.93
CA HIS A 85 15.95 -10.63 7.64
C HIS A 85 15.82 -11.59 6.45
N ARG A 86 14.63 -11.75 5.86
CA ARG A 86 14.38 -12.70 4.76
C ARG A 86 14.65 -12.08 3.39
N GLU A 87 15.44 -12.75 2.56
CA GLU A 87 15.72 -12.30 1.17
C GLU A 87 14.53 -12.46 0.23
N ASP A 88 13.62 -13.40 0.52
CA ASP A 88 12.43 -13.65 -0.31
C ASP A 88 11.30 -12.66 -0.04
N VAL A 89 11.42 -11.84 1.02
CA VAL A 89 10.52 -10.73 1.36
C VAL A 89 11.18 -9.42 0.95
N VAL A 90 10.57 -8.69 0.03
CA VAL A 90 11.03 -7.36 -0.39
C VAL A 90 10.04 -6.32 0.09
N VAL A 91 10.56 -5.23 0.63
CA VAL A 91 9.78 -4.03 0.95
C VAL A 91 10.11 -2.95 -0.07
N TYR A 92 9.07 -2.30 -0.56
CA TYR A 92 9.18 -1.15 -1.45
C TYR A 92 8.70 0.10 -0.73
N ARG A 93 9.49 1.16 -0.82
CA ARG A 93 9.09 2.53 -0.49
C ARG A 93 8.61 3.21 -1.76
N ILE A 94 7.40 3.75 -1.74
CA ILE A 94 6.89 4.63 -2.77
C ILE A 94 7.13 6.07 -2.31
N VAL A 95 8.03 6.75 -3.01
CA VAL A 95 8.22 8.19 -2.97
C VAL A 95 7.12 8.81 -3.83
N ILE A 96 6.23 9.56 -3.20
CA ILE A 96 5.04 10.11 -3.87
C ILE A 96 5.36 11.47 -4.44
N ASP A 97 5.10 11.65 -5.73
CA ASP A 97 5.33 12.90 -6.47
C ASP A 97 4.06 13.76 -6.51
N GLN A 98 2.91 13.14 -6.75
CA GLN A 98 1.62 13.81 -6.88
C GLN A 98 0.50 12.95 -6.30
N VAL A 99 -0.47 13.59 -5.65
CA VAL A 99 -1.69 12.94 -5.14
C VAL A 99 -2.91 13.72 -5.61
N SER A 100 -3.95 13.00 -6.03
CA SER A 100 -5.27 13.55 -6.32
C SER A 100 -6.34 12.72 -5.62
N GLY A 101 -7.32 13.40 -5.02
CA GLY A 101 -8.45 12.77 -4.33
C GLY A 101 -9.77 13.17 -4.97
N LYS A 102 -10.74 12.25 -4.96
CA LYS A 102 -12.11 12.49 -5.38
C LYS A 102 -13.08 11.82 -4.43
N GLU A 103 -14.17 12.52 -4.12
CA GLU A 103 -15.26 12.00 -3.32
C GLU A 103 -16.59 12.23 -4.03
N ARG A 104 -17.47 11.25 -3.90
CA ARG A 104 -18.90 11.41 -4.13
C ARG A 104 -19.63 10.99 -2.85
N GLY A 105 -20.03 11.99 -2.06
CA GLY A 105 -20.75 11.78 -0.80
C GLY A 105 -22.25 11.55 -0.97
N PRO A 106 -22.98 11.36 0.15
CA PRO A 106 -24.43 11.30 0.15
C PRO A 106 -25.03 12.62 -0.34
N LYS A 107 -26.11 12.55 -1.13
CA LYS A 107 -26.93 13.72 -1.40
C LYS A 107 -27.82 13.96 -0.17
N VAL A 108 -27.57 15.02 0.58
CA VAL A 108 -28.51 15.51 1.60
C VAL A 108 -29.70 16.10 0.86
N LYS A 109 -30.92 15.69 1.24
CA LYS A 109 -32.16 16.34 0.79
C LYS A 109 -32.39 17.61 1.59
#